data_AF-A0A951KEK8-F1
#
_entry.id   AF-A0A951KEK8-F1
#
_cell.length_a   1.000
_cell.length_b   1.000
_cell.length_c   1.000
_cell.angle_alpha   90.00
_cell.angle_beta   90.00
_cell.angle_gamma   90.00
#
_symmetry.space_group_name_H-M   'P 1'
#
loop_
_entity.id
_entity.type
_entity.pdbx_description
1 polymer ?
#
loop_
_entity_poly.entity_id
_entity_poly.type
_entity_poly.pdbx_seq_one_letter_code
_entity_poly.pdbx_strand_id
1 'polypeptide(L)'
;MKLFSTFLIAAAALSAAPITQVKLVNAGSPVDTVSKVTIDGVSKYNVDIGPYTLQINGQNMAAMCIDFFDESNVGDVWNAYVTQVGSSNLSNTYHPTDGQEYEEEAYLFSQITKAGADRTGLQEAAWDITAYGITNSSYKYLIGDNSYIDAALANYNKINLSGFELISDTVAGCEQEFIVATPEPGSLLLLSVGMLAAFGAIWRRKRLAAELN
;
A
#
# COMPACT_ATOMS: atom_id res chain seq x y z
N MET A 1 -20.08 -47.35 -1.86
CA MET A 1 -20.89 -46.46 -1.00
C MET A 1 -19.95 -45.35 -0.50
N LYS A 2 -20.37 -44.10 -0.68
CA LYS A 2 -19.57 -42.86 -0.75
C LYS A 2 -18.73 -42.60 0.51
N LEU A 3 -17.45 -42.27 0.37
CA LEU A 3 -16.58 -41.79 1.45
C LEU A 3 -16.07 -40.37 1.15
N PHE A 4 -16.43 -39.47 2.09
CA PHE A 4 -15.80 -38.21 2.48
C PHE A 4 -15.53 -37.12 1.43
N SER A 5 -16.50 -36.21 1.31
CA SER A 5 -16.24 -34.82 0.95
C SER A 5 -15.65 -34.10 2.17
N THR A 6 -14.36 -33.81 2.15
CA THR A 6 -13.70 -32.95 3.14
C THR A 6 -14.03 -31.50 2.79
N PHE A 7 -14.82 -30.84 3.63
CA PHE A 7 -14.97 -29.38 3.62
C PHE A 7 -13.63 -28.77 4.07
N LEU A 8 -12.95 -28.07 3.16
CA LEU A 8 -11.98 -27.05 3.52
C LEU A 8 -12.79 -25.88 4.10
N ILE A 9 -12.89 -25.81 5.42
CA ILE A 9 -13.26 -24.58 6.11
C ILE A 9 -11.99 -23.72 6.05
N ALA A 10 -11.96 -22.75 5.13
CA ALA A 10 -11.03 -21.65 5.24
C ALA A 10 -11.38 -20.92 6.53
N ALA A 11 -10.58 -21.13 7.57
CA ALA A 11 -10.61 -20.28 8.75
C ALA A 11 -10.23 -18.88 8.28
N ALA A 12 -11.20 -17.98 8.20
CA ALA A 12 -10.92 -16.56 8.21
C ALA A 12 -10.23 -16.29 9.56
N ALA A 13 -8.90 -16.28 9.54
CA ALA A 13 -8.15 -15.87 10.69
C ALA A 13 -8.55 -14.43 10.99
N LEU A 14 -9.15 -14.20 12.17
CA LEU A 14 -9.04 -12.91 12.85
C LEU A 14 -7.54 -12.69 13.11
N SER A 15 -6.78 -12.28 12.11
CA SER A 15 -5.42 -11.80 12.33
C SER A 15 -5.55 -10.37 12.82
N ALA A 16 -5.21 -10.12 14.08
CA ALA A 16 -4.83 -8.79 14.49
C ALA A 16 -3.76 -8.27 13.50
N ALA A 17 -3.88 -7.01 13.07
CA ALA A 17 -2.88 -6.39 12.20
C ALA A 17 -1.49 -6.54 12.84
N PRO A 18 -0.47 -7.06 12.13
CA PRO A 18 0.85 -7.20 12.71
C PRO A 18 1.40 -5.81 13.04
N ILE A 19 2.03 -5.69 14.20
CA ILE A 19 2.79 -4.51 14.58
C ILE A 19 4.17 -4.62 13.94
N THR A 20 4.57 -3.62 13.15
CA THR A 20 5.89 -3.52 12.52
C THR A 20 6.58 -2.21 12.90
N GLN A 21 7.91 -2.22 12.97
CA GLN A 21 8.67 -0.99 13.09
C GLN A 21 8.86 -0.38 11.70
N VAL A 22 8.52 0.90 11.59
CA VAL A 22 8.60 1.69 10.37
C VAL A 22 9.60 2.82 10.58
N LYS A 23 10.30 3.22 9.52
CA LYS A 23 11.10 4.43 9.48
C LYS A 23 10.85 5.22 8.20
N LEU A 24 10.63 6.53 8.31
CA LEU A 24 10.63 7.41 7.14
C LEU A 24 12.06 7.69 6.72
N VAL A 25 12.48 7.13 5.58
CA VAL A 25 13.88 7.21 5.10
C VAL A 25 14.12 8.47 4.27
N ASN A 26 13.16 8.84 3.43
CA ASN A 26 13.24 10.02 2.57
C ASN A 26 11.83 10.40 2.07
N ALA A 27 11.61 11.69 1.80
CA ALA A 27 10.39 12.26 1.25
C ALA A 27 10.25 12.14 -0.29
N GLY A 28 10.99 11.21 -0.89
CA GLY A 28 10.93 10.88 -2.32
C GLY A 28 12.24 11.09 -3.08
N SER A 29 12.34 10.49 -4.26
CA SER A 29 13.53 10.59 -5.13
C SER A 29 13.12 10.69 -6.61
N PRO A 30 13.30 11.85 -7.27
CA PRO A 30 13.71 13.12 -6.67
C PRO A 30 12.68 13.63 -5.66
N VAL A 31 13.13 14.47 -4.73
CA VAL A 31 12.24 15.23 -3.86
C VAL A 31 11.47 16.21 -4.73
N ASP A 32 10.15 16.18 -4.61
CA ASP A 32 9.22 17.10 -5.25
C ASP A 32 8.50 17.84 -4.13
N THR A 33 8.42 19.17 -4.22
CA THR A 33 7.91 20.01 -3.13
C THR A 33 6.99 21.06 -3.72
N VAL A 34 5.76 21.13 -3.20
CA VAL A 34 4.80 22.19 -3.51
C VAL A 34 4.86 23.28 -2.44
N SER A 35 4.85 24.54 -2.89
CA SER A 35 5.02 25.68 -2.00
C SER A 35 3.89 25.84 -0.98
N LYS A 36 2.67 25.44 -1.33
CA LYS A 36 1.49 25.51 -0.47
C LYS A 36 0.42 24.52 -0.92
N VAL A 37 -0.11 23.75 0.02
CA VAL A 37 -1.31 22.93 -0.15
C VAL A 37 -2.35 23.43 0.85
N THR A 38 -3.63 23.47 0.46
CA THR A 38 -4.72 23.84 1.37
C THR A 38 -5.84 22.84 1.25
N ILE A 39 -6.15 22.18 2.37
CA ILE A 39 -7.25 21.23 2.49
C ILE A 39 -8.10 21.70 3.64
N ASP A 40 -9.39 21.92 3.38
CA ASP A 40 -10.35 22.36 4.39
C ASP A 40 -9.91 23.60 5.20
N GLY A 41 -9.34 24.58 4.50
CA GLY A 41 -8.84 25.80 5.13
C GLY A 41 -7.54 25.63 5.93
N VAL A 42 -7.03 24.42 6.12
CA VAL A 42 -5.71 24.15 6.69
C VAL A 42 -4.65 24.27 5.60
N SER A 43 -3.75 25.23 5.74
CA SER A 43 -2.64 25.44 4.81
C SER A 43 -1.33 24.86 5.37
N LYS A 44 -0.70 23.97 4.60
CA LYS A 44 0.70 23.54 4.83
C LYS A 44 1.60 24.15 3.75
N TYR A 45 2.85 24.44 4.10
CA TYR A 45 3.83 25.09 3.21
C TYR A 45 5.05 24.20 3.01
N ASN A 46 5.64 24.27 1.82
CA ASN A 46 6.79 23.44 1.43
C ASN A 46 6.53 21.95 1.69
N VAL A 47 5.40 21.46 1.17
CA VAL A 47 4.95 20.10 1.39
C VAL A 47 5.65 19.20 0.38
N ASP A 48 6.31 18.16 0.87
CA ASP A 48 6.90 17.15 0.01
C ASP A 48 5.83 16.25 -0.59
N ILE A 49 6.02 15.87 -1.85
CA ILE A 49 5.09 15.06 -2.65
C ILE A 49 5.65 13.63 -2.79
N GLY A 50 4.84 12.63 -2.45
CA GLY A 50 5.18 11.22 -2.58
C GLY A 50 5.45 10.78 -4.03
N PRO A 51 5.96 9.55 -4.27
CA PRO A 51 6.14 8.51 -3.28
C PRO A 51 7.32 8.77 -2.34
N TYR A 52 7.07 8.62 -1.04
CA TYR A 52 8.06 8.57 0.04
C TYR A 52 8.78 7.21 0.03
N THR A 53 9.86 7.10 0.80
CA THR A 53 10.51 5.83 1.09
C THR A 53 10.35 5.50 2.57
N LEU A 54 9.58 4.46 2.87
CA LEU A 54 9.52 3.87 4.20
C LEU A 54 10.46 2.66 4.27
N GLN A 55 11.10 2.46 5.41
CA GLN A 55 11.74 1.20 5.73
C GLN A 55 10.83 0.41 6.66
N ILE A 56 10.32 -0.72 6.18
CA ILE A 56 9.40 -1.60 6.90
C ILE A 56 10.08 -2.96 6.99
N ASN A 57 10.26 -3.49 8.21
CA ASN A 57 10.99 -4.75 8.44
C ASN A 57 12.37 -4.82 7.75
N GLY A 58 13.08 -3.69 7.66
CA GLY A 58 14.40 -3.60 7.02
C GLY A 58 14.38 -3.53 5.48
N GLN A 59 13.20 -3.49 4.85
CA GLN A 59 13.05 -3.30 3.41
C GLN A 59 12.59 -1.89 3.10
N ASN A 60 13.23 -1.24 2.12
CA ASN A 60 12.79 0.05 1.64
C ASN A 60 11.64 -0.13 0.65
N MET A 61 10.53 0.56 0.90
CA MET A 61 9.29 0.48 0.17
C MET A 61 8.85 1.87 -0.26
N ALA A 62 8.36 1.99 -1.49
CA ALA A 62 7.65 3.19 -1.92
C ALA A 62 6.35 3.30 -1.12
N ALA A 63 6.06 4.51 -0.67
CA ALA A 63 4.85 4.80 0.10
C ALA A 63 4.21 6.09 -0.39
N MET A 64 2.90 6.20 -0.29
CA MET A 64 2.20 7.47 -0.47
C MET A 64 1.55 7.83 0.85
N CYS A 65 1.74 9.07 1.28
CA CYS A 65 1.06 9.59 2.45
C CYS A 65 -0.42 9.75 2.10
N ILE A 66 -1.30 9.23 2.94
CA ILE A 66 -2.75 9.37 2.76
C ILE A 66 -3.36 10.18 3.89
N ASP A 67 -2.54 10.83 4.72
CA ASP A 67 -3.01 11.66 5.82
C ASP A 67 -2.33 13.04 5.76
N PHE A 68 -3.13 14.03 5.39
CA PHE A 68 -2.65 15.40 5.28
C PHE A 68 -2.48 16.09 6.63
N PHE A 69 -3.22 15.71 7.67
CA PHE A 69 -3.30 16.51 8.88
C PHE A 69 -2.16 16.20 9.84
N ASP A 70 -1.74 14.94 9.92
CA ASP A 70 -0.58 14.54 10.71
C ASP A 70 0.74 14.87 9.98
N GLU A 71 1.86 14.70 10.69
CA GLU A 71 3.20 15.04 10.20
C GLU A 71 4.19 13.94 10.57
N SER A 72 5.05 13.59 9.62
CA SER A 72 6.18 12.69 9.81
C SER A 72 7.44 13.34 9.26
N ASN A 73 8.56 13.21 9.96
CA ASN A 73 9.84 13.76 9.53
C ASN A 73 10.77 12.65 9.03
N VAL A 74 11.62 13.00 8.08
CA VAL A 74 12.68 12.10 7.63
C VAL A 74 13.59 11.74 8.80
N GLY A 75 13.67 10.45 9.10
CA GLY A 75 14.41 9.91 10.23
C GLY A 75 13.52 9.35 11.35
N ASP A 76 12.24 9.71 11.39
CA ASP A 76 11.30 9.25 12.41
C ASP A 76 11.11 7.74 12.34
N VAL A 77 10.96 7.12 13.51
CA VAL A 77 10.84 5.67 13.70
C VAL A 77 9.70 5.38 14.66
N TRP A 78 8.70 4.63 14.21
CA TRP A 78 7.51 4.32 14.99
C TRP A 78 7.06 2.87 14.83
N ASN A 79 6.11 2.45 15.65
CA ASN A 79 5.43 1.17 15.51
C ASN A 79 4.11 1.41 14.77
N ALA A 80 3.84 0.61 13.75
CA ALA A 80 2.63 0.73 12.95
C ALA A 80 1.87 -0.59 12.90
N TYR A 81 0.54 -0.50 12.82
CA TYR A 81 -0.30 -1.59 12.35
C TYR A 81 -0.24 -1.67 10.82
N VAL A 82 -0.16 -2.90 10.31
CA VAL A 82 -0.28 -3.17 8.86
C VAL A 82 -1.66 -3.74 8.58
N THR A 83 -2.48 -3.00 7.83
CA THR A 83 -3.84 -3.41 7.47
C THR A 83 -3.94 -3.59 5.96
N GLN A 84 -4.32 -4.77 5.48
CA GLN A 84 -4.51 -4.99 4.04
C GLN A 84 -5.68 -4.16 3.52
N VAL A 85 -5.53 -3.52 2.36
CA VAL A 85 -6.65 -2.85 1.68
C VAL A 85 -7.73 -3.87 1.29
N GLY A 86 -9.00 -3.47 1.42
CA GLY A 86 -10.16 -4.36 1.23
C GLY A 86 -10.39 -5.35 2.38
N SER A 87 -9.67 -5.22 3.50
CA SER A 87 -9.91 -6.00 4.71
C SER A 87 -11.29 -5.70 5.29
N SER A 88 -11.96 -6.72 5.83
CA SER A 88 -13.20 -6.55 6.60
C SER A 88 -12.98 -5.96 8.00
N ASN A 89 -11.73 -5.77 8.41
CA ASN A 89 -11.36 -5.19 9.69
C ASN A 89 -10.36 -4.05 9.47
N LEU A 90 -10.82 -2.81 9.69
CA LEU A 90 -10.06 -1.57 9.59
C LEU A 90 -9.89 -0.88 10.95
N SER A 91 -10.16 -1.58 12.06
CA SER A 91 -10.18 -0.99 13.42
C SER A 91 -8.87 -0.35 13.87
N ASN A 92 -7.77 -0.69 13.20
CA ASN A 92 -6.41 -0.25 13.52
C ASN A 92 -5.89 0.81 12.54
N THR A 93 -6.74 1.28 11.64
CA THR A 93 -6.45 2.39 10.72
C THR A 93 -6.95 3.70 11.31
N TYR A 94 -6.51 4.84 10.78
CA TYR A 94 -6.96 6.14 11.28
C TYR A 94 -8.44 6.41 10.99
N HIS A 95 -8.92 5.84 9.89
CA HIS A 95 -10.30 5.95 9.45
C HIS A 95 -10.99 4.57 9.32
N PRO A 96 -11.43 3.95 10.43
CA PRO A 96 -12.00 2.59 10.40
C PRO A 96 -13.29 2.42 9.58
N THR A 97 -13.91 3.51 9.15
CA THR A 97 -15.14 3.54 8.34
C THR A 97 -14.88 3.74 6.85
N ASP A 98 -13.65 4.08 6.46
CA ASP A 98 -13.34 4.65 5.14
C ASP A 98 -12.84 3.55 4.19
N GLY A 99 -13.62 2.47 4.15
CA GLY A 99 -13.24 1.25 3.44
C GLY A 99 -13.08 1.47 1.94
N GLN A 100 -13.98 2.22 1.30
CA GLN A 100 -13.89 2.48 -0.13
C GLN A 100 -12.79 3.50 -0.44
N GLU A 101 -12.64 4.51 0.40
CA GLU A 101 -11.61 5.54 0.30
C GLU A 101 -10.21 4.89 0.29
N TYR A 102 -9.93 3.92 1.16
CA TYR A 102 -8.65 3.18 1.10
C TYR A 102 -8.46 2.38 -0.18
N GLU A 103 -9.54 1.90 -0.81
CA GLU A 103 -9.46 1.24 -2.11
C GLU A 103 -9.15 2.25 -3.23
N GLU A 104 -9.70 3.46 -3.13
CA GLU A 104 -9.39 4.60 -4.02
C GLU A 104 -7.94 5.06 -3.84
N GLU A 105 -7.44 5.12 -2.61
CA GLU A 105 -6.03 5.37 -2.30
C GLU A 105 -5.09 4.34 -2.93
N ALA A 106 -5.47 3.05 -2.88
CA ALA A 106 -4.70 1.99 -3.53
C ALA A 106 -4.62 2.20 -5.05
N TYR A 107 -5.69 2.70 -5.66
CA TYR A 107 -5.66 3.08 -7.06
C TYR A 107 -4.73 4.26 -7.31
N LEU A 108 -4.82 5.35 -6.55
CA LEU A 108 -3.94 6.50 -6.71
C LEU A 108 -2.46 6.11 -6.52
N PHE A 109 -2.17 5.28 -5.52
CA PHE A 109 -0.83 4.75 -5.28
C PHE A 109 -0.31 3.89 -6.45
N SER A 110 -1.18 3.09 -7.07
CA SER A 110 -0.83 2.32 -8.27
C SER A 110 -0.48 3.21 -9.48
N GLN A 111 -0.97 4.46 -9.49
CA GLN A 111 -0.64 5.44 -10.54
C GLN A 111 0.60 6.24 -10.20
N ILE A 112 0.76 6.72 -8.96
CA ILE A 112 1.83 7.66 -8.57
C ILE A 112 3.22 7.03 -8.66
N THR A 113 3.30 5.70 -8.55
CA THR A 113 4.54 4.93 -8.69
C THR A 113 4.95 4.68 -10.14
N LYS A 114 4.13 5.06 -11.14
CA LYS A 114 4.46 4.90 -12.56
C LYS A 114 5.45 5.96 -13.03
N ALA A 115 6.31 5.58 -13.98
CA ALA A 115 7.22 6.52 -14.62
C ALA A 115 6.44 7.63 -15.34
N GLY A 116 6.78 8.89 -15.06
CA GLY A 116 6.14 10.07 -15.66
C GLY A 116 4.76 10.41 -15.09
N ALA A 117 4.38 9.83 -13.95
CA ALA A 117 3.16 10.20 -13.25
C ALA A 117 3.17 11.67 -12.80
N ASP A 118 2.01 12.31 -12.83
CA ASP A 118 1.78 13.60 -12.17
C ASP A 118 1.66 13.36 -10.66
N ARG A 119 2.80 13.41 -9.99
CA ARG A 119 2.90 13.08 -8.57
C ARG A 119 2.13 14.07 -7.70
N THR A 120 2.15 15.36 -8.06
CA THR A 120 1.45 16.41 -7.30
C THR A 120 -0.05 16.19 -7.34
N GLY A 121 -0.65 16.06 -8.54
CA GLY A 121 -2.10 15.88 -8.66
C GLY A 121 -2.60 14.60 -7.99
N LEU A 122 -1.84 13.50 -8.08
CA LEU A 122 -2.19 12.23 -7.43
C LEU A 122 -2.08 12.30 -5.90
N GLN A 123 -1.04 12.95 -5.37
CA GLN A 123 -0.83 13.11 -3.93
C GLN A 123 -1.85 14.06 -3.31
N GLU A 124 -2.21 15.13 -4.01
CA GLU A 124 -3.27 16.04 -3.59
C GLU A 124 -4.64 15.34 -3.59
N ALA A 125 -4.94 14.56 -4.63
CA ALA A 125 -6.17 13.76 -4.68
C ALA A 125 -6.26 12.76 -3.51
N ALA A 126 -5.16 12.10 -3.16
CA ALA A 126 -5.09 11.18 -2.04
C ALA A 126 -5.46 11.88 -0.71
N TRP A 127 -4.83 13.02 -0.46
CA TRP A 127 -5.11 13.80 0.74
C TRP A 127 -6.55 14.35 0.81
N ASP A 128 -7.15 14.69 -0.34
CA ASP A 128 -8.53 15.16 -0.39
C ASP A 128 -9.51 14.02 -0.04
N ILE A 129 -9.30 12.82 -0.59
CA ILE A 129 -10.17 11.66 -0.38
C ILE A 129 -10.29 11.28 1.09
N THR A 130 -9.16 11.15 1.79
CA THR A 130 -9.11 10.71 3.20
C THR A 130 -9.40 11.81 4.20
N ALA A 131 -9.26 13.10 3.82
CA ALA A 131 -9.58 14.20 4.72
C ALA A 131 -11.04 14.20 5.19
N TYR A 132 -11.98 13.76 4.33
CA TYR A 132 -13.42 13.79 4.61
C TYR A 132 -14.21 12.56 4.15
N GLY A 133 -13.57 11.58 3.54
CA GLY A 133 -14.26 10.46 2.88
C GLY A 133 -15.16 10.96 1.77
N ILE A 134 -14.55 11.49 0.69
CA ILE A 134 -15.26 12.16 -0.42
C ILE A 134 -16.39 11.29 -1.00
N THR A 135 -16.22 9.97 -0.97
CA THR A 135 -17.20 9.02 -1.47
C THR A 135 -18.50 8.98 -0.66
N ASN A 136 -18.42 9.30 0.64
CA ASN A 136 -19.56 9.21 1.57
C ASN A 136 -20.01 10.58 2.13
N SER A 137 -19.35 11.68 1.75
CA SER A 137 -19.61 13.00 2.31
C SER A 137 -20.21 13.99 1.30
N SER A 138 -20.92 15.00 1.81
CA SER A 138 -21.36 16.15 1.00
C SER A 138 -20.24 17.15 0.69
N TYR A 139 -19.02 16.90 1.19
CA TYR A 139 -17.84 17.70 0.93
C TYR A 139 -17.25 17.25 -0.40
N LYS A 140 -17.35 18.11 -1.42
CA LYS A 140 -16.79 17.81 -2.75
C LYS A 140 -15.52 18.62 -2.98
N TYR A 141 -14.49 17.90 -3.41
CA TYR A 141 -13.22 18.37 -3.98
C TYR A 141 -12.66 19.61 -3.28
N LEU A 142 -11.96 19.40 -2.17
CA LEU A 142 -11.30 20.47 -1.44
C LEU A 142 -10.09 20.99 -2.22
N ILE A 143 -9.57 20.20 -3.17
CA ILE A 143 -8.45 20.55 -4.06
C ILE A 143 -8.89 20.57 -5.53
N GLY A 144 -8.25 21.42 -6.33
CA GLY A 144 -8.76 21.91 -7.61
C GLY A 144 -8.71 20.99 -8.83
N ASP A 145 -8.04 19.83 -8.79
CA ASP A 145 -8.08 18.85 -9.90
C ASP A 145 -8.80 17.55 -9.50
N ASN A 146 -10.07 17.52 -9.87
CA ASN A 146 -10.99 16.44 -9.53
C ASN A 146 -10.76 15.19 -10.40
N SER A 147 -9.98 15.28 -11.46
CA SER A 147 -9.86 14.22 -12.46
C SER A 147 -9.22 12.95 -11.89
N TYR A 148 -8.27 13.10 -10.95
CA TYR A 148 -7.65 11.97 -10.27
C TYR A 148 -8.60 11.30 -9.27
N ILE A 149 -9.39 12.08 -8.55
CA ILE A 149 -10.43 11.58 -7.63
C ILE A 149 -11.51 10.83 -8.41
N ASP A 150 -12.01 11.41 -9.50
CA ASP A 150 -12.98 10.78 -10.39
C ASP A 150 -12.42 9.48 -11.00
N ALA A 151 -11.13 9.48 -11.36
CA ALA A 151 -10.47 8.28 -11.85
C ALA A 151 -10.34 7.20 -10.76
N ALA A 152 -10.05 7.57 -9.51
CA ALA A 152 -10.00 6.63 -8.40
C ALA A 152 -11.36 6.00 -8.15
N LEU A 153 -12.40 6.82 -7.99
CA LEU A 153 -13.80 6.40 -7.82
C LEU A 153 -14.27 5.45 -8.93
N ALA A 154 -13.86 5.68 -10.18
CA ALA A 154 -14.27 4.86 -11.32
C ALA A 154 -13.46 3.56 -11.51
N ASN A 155 -12.30 3.41 -10.85
CA ASN A 155 -11.33 2.36 -11.17
C ASN A 155 -10.73 1.62 -9.97
N TYR A 156 -11.04 2.00 -8.72
CA TYR A 156 -10.54 1.31 -7.52
C TYR A 156 -10.82 -0.20 -7.54
N ASN A 157 -11.98 -0.60 -8.06
CA ASN A 157 -12.38 -2.01 -8.16
C ASN A 157 -11.74 -2.78 -9.34
N LYS A 158 -10.87 -2.13 -10.13
CA LYS A 158 -10.19 -2.73 -11.30
C LYS A 158 -8.75 -3.16 -11.02
N ILE A 159 -8.25 -2.91 -9.81
CA ILE A 159 -6.91 -3.32 -9.37
C ILE A 159 -7.01 -4.47 -8.37
N ASN A 160 -5.90 -5.18 -8.16
CA ASN A 160 -5.83 -6.16 -7.09
C ASN A 160 -5.57 -5.48 -5.74
N LEU A 161 -6.62 -5.22 -4.98
CA LEU A 161 -6.55 -4.54 -3.68
C LEU A 161 -5.69 -5.30 -2.65
N SER A 162 -5.57 -6.63 -2.77
CA SER A 162 -4.70 -7.43 -1.89
C SER A 162 -3.21 -7.18 -2.10
N GLY A 163 -2.83 -6.37 -3.11
CA GLY A 163 -1.46 -5.96 -3.37
C GLY A 163 -1.06 -4.69 -2.62
N PHE A 164 -1.92 -4.18 -1.72
CA PHE A 164 -1.70 -2.93 -1.00
C PHE A 164 -1.97 -3.07 0.49
N GLU A 165 -1.21 -2.31 1.28
CA GLU A 165 -1.27 -2.29 2.74
C GLU A 165 -1.28 -0.85 3.25
N LEU A 166 -2.09 -0.60 4.26
CA LEU A 166 -2.14 0.62 5.06
C LEU A 166 -1.17 0.48 6.23
N ILE A 167 -0.41 1.54 6.48
CA ILE A 167 0.58 1.64 7.54
C ILE A 167 0.15 2.77 8.47
N SER A 168 -0.44 2.40 9.60
CA SER A 168 -1.09 3.31 10.54
C SER A 168 -0.33 3.26 11.87
N ASP A 169 0.05 4.40 12.45
CA ASP A 169 0.72 4.40 13.76
C ASP A 169 -0.16 3.71 14.82
N THR A 170 0.49 2.97 15.70
CA THR A 170 -0.13 2.46 16.93
C THR A 170 -0.63 3.57 17.86
N VAL A 171 -0.11 4.80 17.72
CA VAL A 171 -0.60 6.01 18.36
C VAL A 171 -1.19 6.93 17.28
N ALA A 172 -2.49 6.75 17.00
CA ALA A 172 -3.19 7.54 16.00
C ALA A 172 -3.01 9.06 16.24
N GLY A 173 -2.67 9.81 15.20
CA GLY A 173 -2.41 11.24 15.31
C GLY A 173 -0.93 11.65 15.49
N CYS A 174 0.00 10.70 15.63
CA CYS A 174 1.42 11.03 15.89
C CYS A 174 2.30 11.03 14.64
N GLU A 175 2.06 10.10 13.73
CA GLU A 175 2.77 9.97 12.45
C GLU A 175 1.73 9.90 11.32
N GLN A 176 2.11 10.28 10.11
CA GLN A 176 1.21 10.18 8.96
C GLN A 176 0.82 8.72 8.67
N GLU A 177 -0.41 8.52 8.22
CA GLU A 177 -0.83 7.24 7.64
C GLU A 177 -0.33 7.13 6.20
N PHE A 178 0.18 5.94 5.84
CA PHE A 178 0.73 5.68 4.52
C PHE A 178 0.06 4.47 3.88
N ILE A 179 0.06 4.44 2.54
CA ILE A 179 -0.21 3.25 1.75
C ILE A 179 1.05 2.78 1.03
N VAL A 180 1.23 1.47 0.97
CA VAL A 180 2.37 0.80 0.33
C VAL A 180 1.91 -0.39 -0.50
N ALA A 181 2.76 -0.88 -1.40
CA ALA A 181 2.54 -2.17 -2.05
C ALA A 181 2.92 -3.30 -1.07
N THR A 182 2.08 -4.33 -0.99
CA THR A 182 2.40 -5.54 -0.23
C THR A 182 3.69 -6.15 -0.78
N PRO A 183 4.71 -6.41 0.05
CA PRO A 183 5.92 -7.08 -0.40
C PRO A 183 5.58 -8.41 -1.06
N GLU A 184 6.09 -8.66 -2.28
CA GLU A 184 5.92 -9.97 -2.91
C GLU A 184 6.48 -11.05 -1.97
N PRO A 185 5.71 -12.11 -1.64
CA PRO A 185 6.20 -13.14 -0.75
C PRO A 185 7.48 -13.74 -1.33
N GLY A 186 8.57 -13.71 -0.56
CA GLY A 186 9.84 -14.39 -0.93
C GLY A 186 9.66 -15.87 -1.27
N SER A 187 8.52 -16.45 -0.90
CA SER A 187 7.98 -17.74 -1.34
C SER A 187 7.96 -17.92 -2.86
N LEU A 188 7.63 -16.89 -3.65
CA LEU A 188 7.62 -16.97 -5.12
C LEU A 188 9.04 -17.09 -5.68
N LEU A 189 9.99 -16.35 -5.10
CA LEU A 189 11.40 -16.48 -5.41
C LEU A 189 11.91 -17.87 -5.01
N LEU A 190 11.62 -18.34 -3.79
CA LEU A 190 12.00 -19.67 -3.32
C LEU A 190 11.36 -20.78 -4.17
N LEU A 191 10.10 -20.63 -4.58
CA LEU A 191 9.42 -21.57 -5.46
C LEU A 191 10.11 -21.60 -6.83
N SER A 192 10.42 -20.43 -7.39
CA SER A 192 11.11 -20.31 -8.68
C SER A 192 12.51 -20.94 -8.62
N VAL A 193 13.29 -20.63 -7.59
CA VAL A 193 14.62 -21.22 -7.36
C VAL A 193 14.53 -22.73 -7.11
N GLY A 194 13.54 -23.18 -6.32
CA GLY A 194 13.28 -24.58 -6.05
C GLY A 194 12.92 -25.36 -7.31
N MET A 195 12.08 -24.80 -8.18
CA MET A 195 11.73 -25.40 -9.48
C MET A 195 12.96 -25.50 -10.40
N LEU A 196 13.75 -24.43 -10.51
CA LEU A 196 14.99 -24.44 -11.32
C LEU A 196 15.98 -25.51 -10.83
N ALA A 197 16.16 -25.63 -9.51
CA ALA A 197 17.01 -26.67 -8.92
C ALA A 197 16.49 -28.09 -9.22
N ALA A 198 15.17 -28.32 -9.10
CA ALA A 198 14.56 -29.61 -9.39
C ALA A 198 14.69 -29.99 -10.88
N PHE A 199 14.41 -29.07 -11.80
CA PHE A 199 14.59 -29.31 -13.23
C PHE A 199 16.06 -29.55 -13.60
N GLY A 200 16.99 -28.80 -13.01
CA GLY A 200 18.42 -29.02 -13.18
C GLY A 200 18.87 -30.41 -12.73
N ALA A 201 18.37 -30.89 -11.59
CA ALA A 201 18.67 -32.23 -11.08
C ALA A 201 18.11 -33.34 -11.98
N ILE A 202 16.88 -33.19 -12.47
CA ILE A 202 16.25 -34.14 -13.41
C ILE A 202 17.05 -34.20 -14.73
N TRP A 203 17.43 -33.03 -15.27
CA TRP A 203 18.21 -32.95 -16.49
C TRP A 203 19.59 -33.59 -16.36
N ARG A 204 20.28 -33.36 -15.24
CA ARG A 204 21.58 -34.00 -14.94
C ARG A 204 21.47 -35.52 -14.86
N ARG A 205 20.43 -36.05 -14.20
CA ARG A 205 20.18 -37.50 -14.13
C ARG A 205 19.95 -38.11 -15.51
N LYS A 206 19.18 -37.43 -16.37
CA LYS A 206 18.93 -37.89 -17.74
C LYS A 206 20.21 -37.93 -18.59
N ARG A 207 21.09 -36.94 -18.47
CA ARG A 207 22.39 -36.95 -19.17
C ARG A 207 23.28 -38.11 -18.72
N LEU A 208 23.44 -38.31 -17.42
CA LEU A 208 24.27 -39.39 -16.88
C LEU A 208 23.75 -40.78 -17.27
N ALA A 209 22.43 -40.98 -17.34
CA ALA A 209 21.84 -42.23 -17.80
C ALA A 209 22.02 -42.48 -19.31
N ALA A 210 22.18 -41.42 -20.11
CA ALA A 210 22.46 -41.52 -21.54
C ALA A 210 23.94 -41.82 -21.84
N GLU A 211 24.86 -41.47 -20.95
CA GLU A 211 26.30 -41.79 -21.08
C GLU A 211 26.66 -43.22 -20.63
N LEU A 212 25.73 -43.93 -19.97
CA LEU A 212 25.89 -45.30 -19.46
C LEU A 212 25.28 -46.38 -20.37
N ASN A 213 24.70 -46.00 -21.53
CA ASN A 213 24.21 -46.90 -22.58
C ASN A 213 25.02 -46.70 -23.86
#